data_AF-A0A957Q1G8-F1
#
_entry.id   AF-A0A957Q1G8-F1
#
_cell.length_a   1.000
_cell.length_b   1.000
_cell.length_c   1.000
_cell.angle_alpha   90.00
_cell.angle_beta   90.00
_cell.angle_gamma   90.00
#
_symmetry.space_group_name_H-M   'P 1'
#
loop_
_entity.id
_entity.type
_entity.pdbx_description
1 polymer ?
#
loop_
_entity_poly.entity_id
_entity_poly.type
_entity_poly.pdbx_seq_one_letter_code
_entity_poly.pdbx_strand_id
1 'polypeptide(L)' 'MKIKEIRAFQIDLPARPTTQPRTPSRSRDYDLCRPINRYENFRSGQASPAYNNWKRPACIVTAEDGTWGFGISLYGP' A
#
# COMPACT_ATOMS: atom_id res chain seq x y z
N MET A 1 26.26 -13.94 10.65
CA MET A 1 25.53 -13.30 9.53
C MET A 1 24.99 -11.97 10.02
N LYS A 2 25.49 -10.83 9.48
CA LYS A 2 25.10 -9.46 9.87
C LYS A 2 24.62 -8.67 8.65
N ILE A 3 23.83 -7.63 8.91
CA ILE A 3 23.38 -6.68 7.87
C ILE A 3 24.51 -5.70 7.58
N LYS A 4 24.81 -5.52 6.30
CA LYS A 4 25.81 -4.58 5.79
C LYS A 4 25.19 -3.25 5.37
N GLU A 5 24.05 -3.29 4.70
CA GLU A 5 23.42 -2.10 4.10
C GLU A 5 21.89 -2.21 4.08
N ILE A 6 21.22 -1.07 4.28
CA ILE A 6 19.76 -0.92 4.14
C ILE A 6 19.50 0.25 3.19
N ARG A 7 18.75 0.00 2.10
CA ARG A 7 18.36 1.03 1.13
C ARG A 7 16.85 1.14 1.05
N ALA A 8 16.32 2.30 1.43
CA ALA A 8 14.91 2.64 1.28
C ALA A 8 14.71 3.60 0.09
N PHE A 9 13.73 3.33 -0.75
CA PHE A 9 13.42 4.15 -1.93
C PHE A 9 11.95 4.07 -2.31
N GLN A 10 11.50 5.03 -3.10
CA GLN A 10 10.15 5.06 -3.64
C GLN A 10 10.07 4.21 -4.91
N ILE A 11 9.00 3.43 -5.04
CA ILE A 11 8.66 2.67 -6.24
C ILE A 11 7.25 3.05 -6.71
N ASP A 12 7.03 2.97 -8.01
CA ASP A 12 5.70 3.04 -8.61
C ASP A 12 5.31 1.65 -9.12
N LEU A 13 4.26 1.07 -8.54
CA LEU A 13 3.78 -0.28 -8.84
C LEU A 13 2.26 -0.24 -9.06
N PRO A 14 1.78 0.34 -10.17
CA PRO A 14 0.36 0.32 -10.48
C PRO A 14 -0.07 -1.14 -10.71
N ALA A 15 -0.91 -1.67 -9.82
CA ALA A 15 -1.49 -3.00 -10.03
C ALA A 15 -2.49 -2.92 -11.20
N ARG A 16 -2.19 -3.61 -12.30
CA ARG A 16 -3.09 -3.71 -13.47
C ARG A 16 -3.42 -5.18 -13.73
N PRO A 17 -4.15 -5.86 -12.82
CA PRO A 17 -4.55 -7.24 -13.04
C PRO A 17 -5.44 -7.33 -14.29
N THR A 18 -5.11 -8.24 -15.20
CA THR A 18 -5.89 -8.50 -16.43
C THR A 18 -6.91 -9.62 -16.23
N THR A 19 -6.80 -10.38 -15.14
CA THR A 19 -7.67 -11.50 -14.81
C THR A 19 -8.75 -11.09 -13.81
N GLN A 20 -9.89 -11.78 -13.85
CA GLN A 20 -10.93 -11.55 -12.85
C GLN A 20 -10.46 -12.06 -11.47
N PRO A 21 -10.66 -11.26 -10.40
CA PRO A 21 -10.40 -11.73 -9.04
C PRO A 21 -11.24 -12.97 -8.73
N ARG A 22 -10.64 -13.98 -8.09
CA ARG A 22 -11.35 -15.17 -7.61
C ARG A 22 -12.49 -14.82 -6.64
N THR A 23 -12.34 -13.73 -5.89
CA THR A 23 -13.35 -13.24 -4.96
C THR A 23 -13.67 -11.79 -5.31
N PRO A 24 -14.94 -11.43 -5.52
CA PRO A 24 -15.33 -10.05 -5.78
C PRO A 24 -15.00 -9.15 -4.58
N SER A 25 -14.76 -7.87 -4.85
CA SER A 25 -14.52 -6.91 -3.78
C SER A 25 -15.78 -6.73 -2.92
N ARG A 26 -15.64 -6.94 -1.61
CA ARG A 26 -16.71 -6.68 -0.63
C ARG A 26 -17.08 -5.20 -0.52
N SER A 27 -16.22 -4.31 -0.99
CA SER A 27 -16.51 -2.87 -1.06
C SER A 27 -17.67 -2.52 -1.98
N ARG A 28 -18.14 -3.47 -2.81
CA ARG A 28 -19.33 -3.31 -3.65
C ARG A 28 -20.62 -3.53 -2.87
N ASP A 29 -20.56 -4.33 -1.81
CA ASP A 29 -21.75 -4.85 -1.12
C ASP A 29 -22.03 -4.10 0.19
N TYR A 30 -21.00 -3.52 0.82
CA TYR A 30 -21.13 -2.86 2.12
C TYR A 30 -20.35 -1.55 2.17
N ASP A 31 -20.97 -0.52 2.74
CA ASP A 31 -20.28 0.69 3.19
C ASP A 31 -19.51 0.37 4.48
N LEU A 32 -18.21 0.64 4.49
CA LEU A 32 -17.39 0.45 5.68
C LEU A 32 -17.72 1.56 6.68
N CYS A 33 -18.33 1.21 7.81
CA CYS A 33 -18.61 2.16 8.89
C CYS A 33 -17.32 2.73 9.51
N ARG A 34 -16.80 3.81 8.92
CA ARG A 34 -15.61 4.52 9.42
C ARG A 34 -16.03 5.69 10.32
N PRO A 35 -15.23 6.05 11.34
CA PRO A 35 -15.51 7.23 12.17
C PRO A 35 -15.71 8.53 11.36
N ILE A 36 -15.02 8.69 10.23
CA ILE A 36 -15.14 9.87 9.37
C ILE A 36 -16.46 9.94 8.58
N ASN A 37 -17.14 8.80 8.38
CA ASN A 37 -18.35 8.76 7.54
C ASN A 37 -19.51 9.59 8.10
N ARG A 38 -19.43 10.03 9.36
CA ARG A 38 -20.36 10.99 9.97
C ARG A 38 -20.33 12.38 9.32
N TYR A 39 -19.29 12.69 8.55
CA TYR A 39 -19.12 13.97 7.84
C TYR A 39 -19.22 13.71 6.34
N GLU A 40 -20.33 14.12 5.71
CA GLU A 40 -20.58 13.81 4.29
C GLU A 40 -19.47 14.32 3.36
N ASN A 41 -18.91 15.49 3.64
CA ASN A 41 -17.82 16.10 2.87
C ASN A 41 -16.55 15.23 2.80
N PHE A 42 -16.38 14.26 3.71
CA PHE A 42 -15.20 13.41 3.80
C PHE A 42 -15.49 11.93 3.44
N ARG A 43 -16.70 11.60 2.99
CA ARG A 43 -17.09 10.21 2.67
C ARG A 43 -16.39 9.66 1.44
N SER A 44 -16.01 10.51 0.47
CA SER A 44 -15.39 10.07 -0.78
C SER A 44 -14.50 11.15 -1.41
N GLY A 45 -13.85 10.79 -2.52
CA GLY A 45 -13.00 11.70 -3.29
C GLY A 45 -11.71 12.09 -2.57
N GLN A 46 -11.10 13.20 -3.02
CA GLN A 46 -9.81 13.68 -2.48
C GLN A 46 -9.90 14.19 -1.04
N ALA A 47 -11.11 14.52 -0.58
CA ALA A 47 -11.36 14.92 0.80
C ALA A 47 -11.40 13.72 1.75
N SER A 48 -11.56 12.49 1.25
CA SER A 48 -11.56 11.30 2.09
C SER A 48 -10.19 11.11 2.76
N PRO A 49 -10.13 10.78 4.07
CA PRO A 49 -8.85 10.48 4.73
C PRO A 49 -8.12 9.27 4.14
N ALA A 50 -8.84 8.39 3.43
CA ALA A 50 -8.24 7.26 2.74
C ALA A 50 -7.62 7.62 1.37
N TYR A 51 -7.82 8.85 0.90
CA TYR A 51 -7.14 9.35 -0.28
C TYR A 51 -5.72 9.78 0.09
N ASN A 52 -4.72 9.24 -0.62
CA ASN A 52 -3.35 9.74 -0.60
C ASN A 52 -2.73 9.60 -2.00
N ASN A 53 -1.73 10.43 -2.31
CA ASN A 53 -0.98 10.35 -3.57
C ASN A 53 0.42 9.74 -3.39
N TRP A 54 0.69 9.15 -2.23
CA TRP A 54 2.02 8.66 -1.90
C TRP A 54 2.38 7.50 -2.83
N LYS A 55 3.66 7.37 -3.21
CA LYS A 55 4.17 6.29 -4.09
C LYS A 55 4.09 4.89 -3.43
N ARG A 56 5.11 4.04 -3.39
CA ARG A 56 5.20 2.97 -2.37
C ARG A 56 6.63 2.94 -1.86
N PRO A 57 6.90 2.70 -0.58
CA PRO A 57 8.26 2.52 -0.12
C PRO A 57 8.67 1.06 -0.32
N ALA A 58 9.88 0.88 -0.80
CA ALA A 58 10.56 -0.41 -0.87
C ALA A 58 11.85 -0.34 -0.06
N CYS A 59 12.25 -1.49 0.46
CA CYS A 59 13.50 -1.65 1.18
C CYS A 59 14.26 -2.85 0.63
N ILE A 60 15.54 -2.64 0.36
CA ILE A 60 16.51 -3.72 0.11
C ILE A 60 17.46 -3.77 1.31
N VAL A 61 17.64 -4.97 1.85
CA VAL A 61 18.58 -5.24 2.95
C VAL A 61 19.64 -6.20 2.43
N THR A 62 20.91 -5.82 2.52
CA THR A 62 22.05 -6.63 2.04
C THR A 62 22.89 -7.07 3.22
N ALA A 63 23.21 -8.35 3.29
CA ALA A 63 24.09 -8.94 4.30
C ALA A 63 25.56 -8.91 3.88
N GLU A 64 26.47 -9.16 4.82
CA GLU A 64 27.92 -9.19 4.57
C GLU A 64 28.35 -10.29 3.58
N ASP A 65 27.61 -11.40 3.51
CA ASP A 65 27.86 -12.51 2.59
C ASP A 65 27.32 -12.28 1.17
N GLY A 66 26.74 -11.10 0.91
CA GLY A 66 26.18 -10.71 -0.38
C GLY A 66 24.74 -11.18 -0.61
N THR A 67 24.13 -11.93 0.32
CA THR A 67 22.70 -12.22 0.26
C THR A 67 21.89 -10.97 0.51
N TRP A 68 20.68 -10.92 -0.04
CA TRP A 68 19.81 -9.75 0.10
C TRP A 68 18.34 -10.15 0.23
N GLY A 69 17.57 -9.30 0.89
CA GLY A 69 16.12 -9.39 1.02
C GLY A 69 15.45 -8.12 0.50
N PHE A 70 14.24 -8.28 -0.02
CA PHE A 70 13.42 -7.17 -0.53
C PHE A 70 12.05 -7.18 0.12
N GLY A 71 11.59 -6.00 0.56
CA GLY A 71 10.27 -5.79 1.13
C GLY A 71 9.62 -4.55 0.54
N ILE A 72 8.32 -4.64 0.28
CA ILE A 72 7.47 -3.49 0.00
C ILE A 72 6.56 -3.25 1.20
N SER A 73 6.28 -1.99 1.48
CA SER A 73 5.15 -1.64 2.34
C SER A 73 4.04 -1.03 1.51
N LEU A 74 2.82 -1.20 1.98
CA LEU A 74 1.68 -0.43 1.49
C LEU A 74 1.55 0.77 2.41
N TYR A 75 1.36 1.96 1.85
CA TYR A 75 0.72 3.01 2.62
C TYR A 75 -0.70 2.51 2.91
N GLY A 76 -1.00 2.29 4.19
CA GLY A 76 -2.37 2.00 4.60
C GLY A 76 -3.22 3.26 4.39
N PRO A 77 -4.37 3.17 3.70
CA PRO A 77 -5.51 4.00 4.07
C PRO A 77 -6.13 3.52 5.40
#